data_AF-A0A7C6B645-F1
#
_entry.id   AF-A0A7C6B645-F1
#
_cell.length_a   1.000
_cell.length_b   1.000
_cell.length_c   1.000
_cell.angle_alpha   90.00
_cell.angle_beta   90.00
_cell.angle_gamma   90.00
#
_symmetry.space_group_name_H-M   'P 1'
#
loop_
_entity.id
_entity.type
_entity.pdbx_description
1 polymer ?
#
loop_
_entity_poly.entity_id
_entity_poly.type
_entity_poly.pdbx_seq_one_letter_code
_entity_poly.pdbx_strand_id
1 'polypeptide(L)'
;MQKTDMEKIIEFTGYKKKDFSVCLGCKICASVCTLNDFDMHANPQGLLLKIFLGDNTVTDDPLIKNCVSCYRCTDACPWQIRIPEVVRAIREILEYSSPFEKAFKGSISIWGRVYEPYIFMNAIGFLMKNGYLKHFMKWTEYISFHLPRKIKRI
;
A
#
# COMPACT_ATOMS: atom_id res chain seq x y z
N MET A 1 18.03 0.25 -7.30
CA MET A 1 18.51 -0.12 -5.98
C MET A 1 20.00 -0.40 -6.03
N GLN A 2 20.77 0.53 -5.45
CA GLN A 2 22.16 0.26 -5.12
C GLN A 2 22.21 -0.81 -4.00
N LYS A 3 23.33 -1.50 -3.84
CA LYS A 3 23.51 -2.52 -2.78
C LYS A 3 23.20 -1.96 -1.38
N THR A 4 23.47 -0.67 -1.20
CA THR A 4 23.16 0.18 -0.04
C THR A 4 21.68 0.26 0.30
N ASP A 5 20.78 0.18 -0.69
CA ASP A 5 19.34 0.31 -0.46
C ASP A 5 18.76 -0.97 0.15
N MET A 6 19.26 -2.13 -0.28
CA MET A 6 18.84 -3.43 0.27
C MET A 6 19.25 -3.61 1.73
N GLU A 7 20.43 -3.12 2.10
CA GLU A 7 20.92 -3.15 3.49
C GLU A 7 20.03 -2.29 4.40
N LYS A 8 19.62 -1.10 3.92
CA LYS A 8 18.68 -0.23 4.64
C LYS A 8 17.28 -0.85 4.77
N ILE A 9 16.77 -1.53 3.74
CA ILE A 9 15.48 -2.24 3.83
C ILE A 9 15.56 -3.31 4.92
N ILE A 10 16.65 -4.07 4.97
CA ILE A 10 16.91 -5.09 5.99
C ILE A 10 16.94 -4.46 7.39
N GLU A 11 17.66 -3.34 7.54
CA GLU A 11 17.74 -2.61 8.81
C GLU A 11 16.36 -2.14 9.29
N PHE A 12 15.57 -1.48 8.43
CA PHE A 12 14.26 -0.94 8.79
C PHE A 12 13.19 -1.99 9.08
N THR A 13 13.31 -3.19 8.51
CA THR A 13 12.33 -4.28 8.69
C THR A 13 12.75 -5.31 9.73
N GLY A 14 14.03 -5.34 10.10
CA GLY A 14 14.62 -6.41 10.91
C GLY A 14 14.73 -7.75 10.17
N TYR A 15 14.44 -7.81 8.87
CA TYR A 15 14.55 -9.03 8.07
C TYR A 15 15.99 -9.34 7.69
N LYS A 16 16.33 -10.62 7.64
CA LYS A 16 17.57 -11.11 7.02
C LYS A 16 17.27 -11.52 5.59
N LYS A 17 18.29 -11.48 4.72
CA LYS A 17 18.15 -11.92 3.31
C LYS A 17 17.56 -13.34 3.18
N LYS A 18 17.89 -14.23 4.12
CA LYS A 18 17.38 -15.62 4.20
C LYS A 18 15.89 -15.70 4.55
N ASP A 19 15.32 -14.68 5.18
CA ASP A 19 13.91 -14.69 5.56
C ASP A 19 13.02 -14.50 4.33
N PHE A 20 13.54 -13.94 3.23
CA PHE A 20 12.83 -13.86 1.96
C PHE A 20 12.93 -15.14 1.13
N SER A 21 13.95 -15.98 1.35
CA SER A 21 14.09 -17.26 0.63
C SER A 21 13.07 -18.32 1.01
N VAL A 22 12.28 -18.11 2.08
CA VAL A 22 11.16 -18.99 2.43
C VAL A 22 9.96 -18.82 1.49
N CYS A 23 9.94 -17.75 0.68
CA CYS A 23 8.87 -17.50 -0.27
C CYS A 23 8.90 -18.53 -1.40
N LEU A 24 7.87 -19.36 -1.47
CA LEU A 24 7.70 -20.38 -2.53
C LEU A 24 7.08 -19.82 -3.83
N GLY A 25 6.75 -18.53 -3.89
CA GLY A 25 6.15 -17.92 -5.08
C GLY A 25 4.69 -18.31 -5.35
N CYS A 26 3.93 -18.77 -4.35
CA CYS A 26 2.54 -19.23 -4.50
C CYS A 26 1.51 -18.16 -4.87
N LYS A 27 1.87 -16.86 -4.81
CA LYS A 27 1.03 -15.70 -5.18
C LYS A 27 -0.29 -15.51 -4.40
N ILE A 28 -0.51 -16.19 -3.28
CA ILE A 28 -1.68 -15.96 -2.41
C ILE A 28 -1.77 -14.50 -1.96
N CYS A 29 -0.64 -13.85 -1.67
CA CYS A 29 -0.61 -12.43 -1.32
C CYS A 29 -1.15 -11.50 -2.43
N ALA A 30 -1.06 -11.90 -3.71
CA ALA A 30 -1.60 -11.13 -4.83
C ALA A 30 -3.11 -11.30 -4.97
N SER A 31 -3.65 -12.50 -4.69
CA SER A 31 -5.10 -12.74 -4.74
C SER A 31 -5.87 -12.03 -3.64
N VAL A 32 -5.28 -11.85 -2.46
CA VAL A 32 -5.92 -11.15 -1.32
C VAL A 32 -5.69 -9.64 -1.30
N CYS A 33 -4.97 -9.08 -2.28
CA CYS A 33 -4.64 -7.66 -2.29
C CYS A 33 -5.84 -6.81 -2.74
N THR A 34 -6.37 -5.98 -1.85
CA THR A 34 -7.53 -5.11 -2.11
C THR A 34 -7.28 -4.02 -3.16
N LEU A 35 -6.02 -3.78 -3.54
CA LEU A 35 -5.70 -2.84 -4.63
C LEU A 35 -6.15 -3.38 -6.00
N ASN A 36 -6.29 -4.69 -6.13
CA ASN A 36 -6.74 -5.31 -7.37
C ASN A 36 -8.24 -5.09 -7.60
N ASP A 37 -9.02 -4.76 -6.57
CA ASP A 37 -10.42 -4.33 -6.70
C ASP A 37 -10.55 -2.96 -7.42
N PHE A 38 -9.44 -2.23 -7.51
CA PHE A 38 -9.31 -0.93 -8.20
C PHE A 38 -8.50 -1.03 -9.50
N ASP A 39 -8.35 -2.24 -10.07
CA ASP A 39 -7.68 -2.47 -11.36
C ASP A 39 -6.20 -2.01 -11.38
N MET A 40 -5.53 -1.99 -10.24
CA MET A 40 -4.15 -1.51 -10.10
C MET A 40 -3.09 -2.57 -10.43
N HIS A 41 -3.49 -3.81 -10.72
CA HIS A 41 -2.61 -4.96 -10.99
C HIS A 41 -1.45 -5.11 -9.99
N ALA A 42 -1.72 -4.87 -8.72
CA ALA A 42 -0.76 -4.99 -7.64
C ALA A 42 -0.40 -6.47 -7.40
N ASN A 43 0.90 -6.77 -7.42
CA ASN A 43 1.42 -8.11 -7.17
C ASN A 43 2.49 -8.08 -6.07
N PRO A 44 2.11 -8.30 -4.79
CA PRO A 44 3.04 -8.30 -3.66
C PRO A 44 4.14 -9.37 -3.77
N GLN A 45 3.83 -10.53 -4.38
CA GLN A 45 4.84 -11.56 -4.65
C GLN A 45 5.84 -11.10 -5.72
N GLY A 46 5.34 -10.43 -6.76
CA GLY A 46 6.18 -9.86 -7.83
C GLY A 46 7.11 -8.78 -7.29
N LEU A 47 6.61 -7.88 -6.43
CA LEU A 47 7.43 -6.91 -5.73
C LEU A 47 8.54 -7.57 -4.91
N LEU A 48 8.20 -8.61 -4.13
CA LEU A 48 9.17 -9.34 -3.31
C LEU A 48 10.27 -9.98 -4.18
N LEU A 49 9.90 -10.55 -5.33
CA LEU A 49 10.84 -11.13 -6.27
C LEU A 49 11.77 -10.07 -6.88
N LYS A 50 11.22 -8.91 -7.30
CA LYS A 50 12.03 -7.79 -7.81
C LYS A 50 13.07 -7.33 -6.79
N ILE A 51 12.66 -7.20 -5.52
CA ILE A 51 13.56 -6.85 -4.41
C ILE A 51 14.66 -7.90 -4.25
N PHE A 52 14.30 -9.19 -4.26
CA PHE A 52 15.26 -10.29 -4.12
C PHE A 52 16.28 -10.32 -5.27
N LEU A 53 15.84 -10.03 -6.49
CA LEU A 53 16.69 -9.94 -7.68
C LEU A 53 17.51 -8.64 -7.75
N GLY A 54 17.25 -7.67 -6.87
CA GLY A 54 17.90 -6.36 -6.93
C GLY A 54 17.45 -5.53 -8.13
N ASP A 55 16.22 -5.72 -8.60
CA ASP A 55 15.67 -5.00 -9.73
C ASP A 55 15.42 -3.52 -9.36
N ASN A 56 15.80 -2.61 -10.25
CA ASN A 56 15.64 -1.17 -10.07
C ASN A 56 14.19 -0.71 -10.32
N THR A 57 13.36 -1.50 -11.00
CA THR A 57 11.95 -1.17 -11.30
C THR A 57 11.01 -1.27 -10.08
N VAL A 58 11.54 -1.60 -8.90
CA VAL A 58 10.81 -1.64 -7.63
C VAL A 58 10.14 -0.29 -7.34
N THR A 59 10.75 0.84 -7.71
CA THR A 59 10.24 2.19 -7.45
C THR A 59 8.94 2.49 -8.19
N ASP A 60 8.70 1.84 -9.33
CA ASP A 60 7.52 2.05 -10.16
C ASP A 60 6.35 1.14 -9.79
N ASP A 61 6.56 0.22 -8.84
CA ASP A 61 5.54 -0.74 -8.46
C ASP A 61 4.32 -0.05 -7.82
N PRO A 62 3.08 -0.39 -8.23
CA PRO A 62 1.87 0.24 -7.72
C PRO A 62 1.73 0.11 -6.19
N LEU A 63 2.32 -0.93 -5.59
CA LEU A 63 2.31 -1.11 -4.13
C LEU A 63 3.06 0.00 -3.41
N ILE A 64 4.15 0.54 -3.99
CA ILE A 64 4.91 1.62 -3.36
C ILE A 64 4.03 2.85 -3.19
N LYS A 65 3.15 3.16 -4.14
CA LYS A 65 2.27 4.34 -4.04
C LYS A 65 0.99 4.05 -3.27
N ASN A 66 0.38 2.89 -3.50
CA ASN A 66 -1.02 2.65 -3.12
C ASN A 66 -1.21 1.67 -1.95
N CYS A 67 -0.17 0.94 -1.51
CA CYS A 67 -0.31 0.01 -0.39
C CYS A 67 -0.80 0.74 0.88
N VAL A 68 -1.92 0.27 1.43
CA VAL A 68 -2.55 0.81 2.64
C VAL A 68 -2.12 0.09 3.92
N SER A 69 -1.14 -0.83 3.82
CA SER A 69 -0.65 -1.63 4.96
C SER A 69 -1.77 -2.32 5.75
N CYS A 70 -2.71 -2.97 5.06
CA CYS A 70 -3.82 -3.69 5.69
C CYS A 70 -3.46 -5.09 6.20
N TYR A 71 -2.22 -5.56 6.00
CA TYR A 71 -1.68 -6.85 6.45
C TYR A 71 -2.37 -8.14 5.96
N ARG A 72 -3.43 -8.07 5.16
CA ARG A 72 -4.09 -9.26 4.56
C ARG A 72 -3.11 -10.22 3.85
N CYS A 73 -2.11 -9.67 3.15
CA CYS A 73 -1.10 -10.46 2.46
C CYS A 73 -0.17 -11.23 3.42
N THR A 74 0.04 -10.72 4.63
CA THR A 74 0.81 -11.36 5.69
C THR A 74 0.00 -12.47 6.34
N ASP A 75 -1.26 -12.21 6.67
CA ASP A 75 -2.15 -13.19 7.29
C ASP A 75 -2.41 -14.39 6.37
N ALA A 76 -2.57 -14.14 5.07
CA ALA A 76 -2.77 -15.20 4.09
C ALA A 76 -1.47 -15.95 3.73
N CYS A 77 -0.30 -15.42 4.11
CA CYS A 77 0.98 -16.05 3.80
C CYS A 77 1.24 -17.21 4.78
N PRO A 78 1.47 -18.46 4.31
CA PRO A 78 1.80 -19.57 5.20
C PRO A 78 3.11 -19.36 5.98
N TRP A 79 3.98 -18.47 5.49
CA TRP A 79 5.25 -18.09 6.11
C TRP A 79 5.21 -16.73 6.81
N GLN A 80 4.02 -16.09 6.87
CA GLN A 80 3.80 -14.80 7.53
C GLN A 80 4.79 -13.69 7.12
N ILE A 81 5.12 -13.60 5.82
CA ILE A 81 6.01 -12.55 5.30
C ILE A 81 5.30 -11.19 5.42
N ARG A 82 5.94 -10.24 6.11
CA ARG A 82 5.44 -8.89 6.40
C ARG A 82 5.75 -7.93 5.24
N ILE A 83 5.18 -8.23 4.06
CA ILE A 83 5.34 -7.40 2.85
C ILE A 83 4.99 -5.92 3.09
N PRO A 84 3.94 -5.54 3.88
CA PRO A 84 3.66 -4.14 4.18
C PRO A 84 4.82 -3.39 4.82
N GLU A 85 5.59 -4.04 5.70
CA GLU A 85 6.76 -3.42 6.33
C GLU A 85 7.89 -3.19 5.32
N VAL A 86 8.07 -4.13 4.39
CA VAL A 86 9.03 -3.98 3.28
C VAL A 86 8.65 -2.78 2.42
N VAL A 87 7.37 -2.64 2.07
CA VAL A 87 6.86 -1.48 1.33
C VAL A 87 7.10 -0.18 2.11
N ARG A 88 6.86 -0.18 3.43
CA ARG A 88 7.12 0.97 4.30
C ARG A 88 8.60 1.36 4.30
N ALA A 89 9.50 0.39 4.44
CA ALA A 89 10.94 0.63 4.40
C ALA A 89 11.39 1.22 3.05
N ILE A 90 10.83 0.73 1.94
CA ILE A 90 11.11 1.27 0.61
C ILE A 90 10.62 2.72 0.50
N ARG A 91 9.40 3.03 0.99
CA ARG A 91 8.89 4.41 1.01
C ARG A 91 9.80 5.36 1.76
N GLU A 92 10.36 4.92 2.89
CA GLU A 92 11.29 5.70 3.69
C GLU A 92 12.58 6.00 2.91
N ILE A 93 13.16 4.99 2.28
CA ILE A 93 14.39 5.15 1.48
C ILE A 93 14.17 6.08 0.29
N LEU A 94 12.99 6.05 -0.31
CA LEU A 94 12.61 6.90 -1.43
C LEU A 94 12.12 8.29 -0.99
N GLU A 95 12.07 8.58 0.32
CA GLU A 95 11.49 9.79 0.89
C GLU A 95 10.09 10.08 0.33
N TYR A 96 9.32 9.00 0.10
CA TYR A 96 8.02 9.07 -0.56
C TYR A 96 7.04 9.84 0.33
N SER A 97 6.59 10.99 -0.17
CA SER A 97 5.65 11.85 0.54
C SER A 97 4.42 12.13 -0.32
N SER A 98 3.25 11.78 0.20
CA SER A 98 1.99 12.08 -0.48
C SER A 98 1.68 13.58 -0.44
N PRO A 99 0.91 14.13 -1.39
CA PRO A 99 0.47 15.53 -1.33
C PRO A 99 -0.26 15.87 -0.03
N PHE A 100 -1.05 14.91 0.48
CA PHE A 100 -1.72 15.04 1.77
C PHE A 100 -0.73 15.12 2.94
N GLU A 101 0.28 14.25 2.97
CA GLU A 101 1.31 14.26 4.01
C GLU A 101 2.11 15.57 4.03
N LYS A 102 2.44 16.11 2.85
CA LYS A 102 3.09 17.43 2.74
C LYS A 102 2.21 18.54 3.32
N ALA A 103 0.93 18.55 2.97
CA ALA A 103 -0.03 19.50 3.51
C ALA A 103 -0.19 19.36 5.04
N PHE A 104 -0.24 18.13 5.54
CA PHE A 104 -0.33 17.82 6.97
C PHE A 104 0.91 18.29 7.74
N LYS A 105 2.12 17.92 7.27
CA LYS A 105 3.39 18.37 7.87
C LYS A 105 3.53 19.89 7.85
N GLY A 106 3.14 20.53 6.74
CA GLY A 106 3.13 22.00 6.62
C GLY A 106 2.18 22.66 7.62
N SER A 107 1.02 22.04 7.88
CA SER A 107 0.08 22.54 8.89
C SER A 107 0.70 22.52 10.30
N ILE A 108 1.33 21.40 10.66
CA ILE A 108 2.00 21.27 11.96
C ILE A 108 3.18 22.23 12.07
N SER A 109 3.98 22.42 11.02
CA SER A 109 5.14 23.32 11.09
C SER A 109 4.76 24.79 11.27
N ILE A 110 3.59 25.21 10.77
CA ILE A 110 3.13 26.61 10.86
C ILE A 110 2.40 26.86 12.19
N TRP A 111 1.45 26.00 12.57
CA TRP A 111 0.57 26.25 13.71
C TRP A 111 0.88 25.43 14.96
N GLY A 112 1.78 24.44 14.87
CA GLY A 112 2.00 23.46 15.95
C GLY A 112 0.83 22.50 16.16
N ARG A 113 -0.21 22.57 15.32
CA ARG A 113 -1.41 21.73 15.37
C ARG A 113 -2.01 21.55 13.97
N VAL A 114 -2.89 20.57 13.84
CA VAL A 114 -3.63 20.31 12.60
C VAL A 114 -4.67 21.41 12.38
N TYR A 115 -4.55 22.13 11.26
CA TYR A 115 -5.51 23.12 10.80
C TYR A 115 -6.16 22.64 9.50
N GLU A 116 -7.36 22.07 9.63
CA GLU A 116 -8.08 21.41 8.53
C GLU A 116 -8.27 22.28 7.30
N PRO A 117 -8.64 23.58 7.38
CA PRO A 117 -8.80 24.42 6.20
C PRO A 117 -7.52 24.53 5.37
N TYR A 118 -6.35 24.60 6.01
CA TYR A 118 -5.08 24.64 5.29
C TYR A 118 -4.77 23.31 4.60
N ILE A 119 -4.99 22.18 5.28
CA ILE A 119 -4.76 20.87 4.69
C ILE A 119 -5.70 20.68 3.49
N PHE A 120 -6.97 21.02 3.65
CA PHE A 120 -7.96 20.95 2.60
C PHE A 120 -7.57 21.80 1.40
N MET A 121 -7.23 23.08 1.60
CA MET A 121 -6.84 23.98 0.51
C MET A 121 -5.56 23.53 -0.22
N ASN A 122 -4.60 22.94 0.47
CA ASN A 122 -3.37 22.42 -0.16
C ASN A 122 -3.56 21.04 -0.81
N ALA A 123 -4.49 20.21 -0.31
CA ALA A 123 -4.76 18.88 -0.86
C ALA A 123 -5.93 18.85 -1.87
N ILE A 124 -6.69 19.93 -2.04
CA ILE A 124 -7.92 19.94 -2.85
C ILE A 124 -7.69 19.52 -4.30
N GLY A 125 -6.61 20.00 -4.92
CA GLY A 125 -6.27 19.64 -6.30
C GLY A 125 -5.97 18.15 -6.47
N PHE A 126 -5.39 17.52 -5.44
CA PHE A 126 -5.14 16.08 -5.41
C PHE A 126 -6.45 15.31 -5.18
N LEU A 127 -7.26 15.74 -4.21
CA LEU A 127 -8.54 15.11 -3.87
C LEU A 127 -9.53 15.14 -5.05
N MET A 128 -9.59 16.24 -5.80
CA MET A 128 -10.46 16.35 -6.97
C MET A 128 -10.01 15.49 -8.15
N LYS A 129 -8.69 15.33 -8.37
CA LYS A 129 -8.16 14.56 -9.52
C LYS A 129 -8.07 13.05 -9.27
N ASN A 130 -7.68 12.65 -8.06
CA ASN A 130 -7.31 11.26 -7.74
C ASN A 130 -8.04 10.69 -6.50
N GLY A 131 -8.97 11.43 -5.90
CA GLY A 131 -9.66 11.04 -4.67
C GLY A 131 -11.03 10.41 -4.88
N TYR A 132 -11.83 10.41 -3.81
CA TYR A 132 -13.14 9.77 -3.72
C TYR A 132 -14.11 10.15 -4.84
N LEU A 133 -14.02 11.37 -5.39
CA LEU A 133 -14.88 11.80 -6.50
C LEU A 133 -14.73 10.92 -7.75
N LYS A 134 -13.51 10.45 -8.06
CA LYS A 134 -13.27 9.56 -9.21
C LYS A 134 -13.92 8.19 -9.03
N HIS A 135 -14.16 7.77 -7.79
CA HIS A 135 -14.75 6.47 -7.46
C HIS A 135 -16.16 6.60 -6.87
N PHE A 136 -16.74 7.80 -6.89
CA PHE A 136 -18.07 8.09 -6.40
C PHE A 136 -19.14 7.22 -7.09
N MET A 137 -18.97 6.95 -8.38
CA MET A 137 -19.83 6.04 -9.15
C MET A 137 -19.70 4.56 -8.72
N LYS A 138 -18.54 4.07 -8.25
CA LYS A 138 -18.41 2.69 -7.72
C LYS A 138 -19.04 2.57 -6.32
N TRP A 139 -19.13 3.66 -5.56
CA TRP A 139 -19.73 3.66 -4.22
C TRP A 139 -21.22 3.36 -4.22
N THR A 140 -21.95 3.69 -5.31
CA THR A 140 -23.38 3.36 -5.43
C THR A 140 -23.63 1.85 -5.44
N GLU A 141 -22.68 1.04 -5.91
CA GLU A 141 -22.77 -0.43 -5.87
C GLU A 141 -22.72 -0.96 -4.42
N TYR A 142 -21.99 -0.28 -3.52
CA TYR A 142 -21.90 -0.63 -2.10
C TYR A 142 -23.09 -0.12 -1.26
N ILE A 143 -23.91 0.80 -1.81
CA ILE A 143 -25.20 1.23 -1.21
C ILE A 143 -26.33 0.26 -1.62
N SER A 144 -25.98 -0.96 -2.03
CA SER A 144 -26.95 -2.03 -2.24
C SER A 144 -27.40 -2.56 -0.88
N PHE A 145 -28.66 -2.30 -0.51
CA PHE A 145 -29.28 -2.90 0.67
C PHE A 145 -29.45 -4.40 0.42
N HIS A 146 -28.44 -5.20 0.79
CA HIS A 146 -28.52 -6.65 0.69
C HIS A 146 -29.49 -7.18 1.77
N LEU A 147 -30.72 -7.46 1.36
CA LEU A 147 -31.64 -8.25 2.19
C LEU A 147 -30.98 -9.61 2.48
N PRO A 148 -31.10 -10.12 3.73
CA PRO A 148 -30.55 -11.42 4.07
C PRO A 148 -31.11 -12.47 3.10
N ARG A 149 -30.22 -13.23 2.45
CA ARG A 149 -30.62 -14.33 1.56
C ARG A 149 -31.48 -15.29 2.37
N LYS A 150 -32.71 -15.53 1.92
CA LYS A 150 -33.58 -16.55 2.53
C LYS A 150 -32.82 -17.88 2.47
N ILE A 151 -32.50 -18.44 3.63
CA ILE A 151 -32.02 -19.81 3.75
C ILE A 151 -33.11 -20.69 3.13
N LYS A 152 -32.79 -21.42 2.06
CA LYS A 152 -33.69 -22.47 1.56
C LYS A 152 -33.89 -23.46 2.71
N ARG A 153 -35.09 -23.48 3.29
CA ARG A 153 -35.50 -24.57 4.18
C ARG A 153 -35.62 -25.81 3.30
N ILE A 154 -34.86 -26.84 3.64
CA ILE A 154 -34.95 -28.20 3.06
C ILE A 154 -36.32 -28.76 3.42
#